data_AF-A0A954SLI4-F1
#
_entry.id   AF-A0A954SLI4-F1
#
_cell.length_a   1.000
_cell.length_b   1.000
_cell.length_c   1.000
_cell.angle_alpha   90.00
_cell.angle_beta   90.00
_cell.angle_gamma   90.00
#
_symmetry.space_group_name_H-M   'P 1'
#
loop_
_entity.id
_entity.type
_entity.pdbx_description
1 polymer ?
#
loop_
_entity_poly.entity_id
_entity_poly.type
_entity_poly.pdbx_seq_one_letter_code
_entity_poly.pdbx_strand_id
1 'polypeptide(L)' 'FGIECQAAGNLSAAEVSHAIVRAAYLGEPHGDGVHFLGALAGKVLRVSPPMTMTHDEARESLDLVYRIVSQLATSLK' A
#
# COMPACT_ATOMS: atom_id res chain seq x y z
N PHE A 1 -4.06 -3.48 -11.98
CA PHE A 1 -5.20 -2.60 -11.65
C PHE A 1 -4.72 -1.51 -10.69
N GLY A 2 -5.56 -0.54 -10.33
CA GLY A 2 -5.16 0.55 -9.43
C GLY A 2 -6.09 0.68 -8.23
N ILE A 3 -5.55 1.17 -7.11
CA ILE A 3 -6.32 1.55 -5.92
C ILE A 3 -6.19 3.06 -5.75
N GLU A 4 -7.30 3.78 -5.86
CA GLU A 4 -7.31 5.24 -5.70
C GLU A 4 -7.31 5.63 -4.22
N CYS A 5 -6.45 6.57 -3.85
CA CYS A 5 -6.33 7.14 -2.51
C CYS A 5 -7.15 8.42 -2.38
N GLN A 6 -7.62 8.68 -1.15
CA GLN A 6 -8.23 9.93 -0.73
C GLN A 6 -7.34 10.64 0.28
N ALA A 7 -7.60 11.93 0.51
CA ALA A 7 -6.97 12.67 1.58
C ALA A 7 -7.35 12.09 2.95
N ALA A 8 -6.42 12.13 3.91
CA ALA A 8 -6.62 11.63 5.26
C ALA A 8 -5.75 12.40 6.25
N GLY A 9 -6.31 12.78 7.40
CA GLY A 9 -5.63 13.66 8.35
C GLY A 9 -5.28 15.00 7.72
N ASN A 10 -4.00 15.38 7.82
CA ASN A 10 -3.43 16.58 7.19
C ASN A 10 -2.80 16.32 5.81
N LEU A 11 -2.88 15.09 5.28
CA LEU A 11 -2.26 14.71 4.03
C LEU A 11 -3.24 14.80 2.86
N SER A 12 -2.81 15.38 1.75
CA SER A 12 -3.51 15.29 0.47
C SER A 12 -3.57 13.85 -0.04
N ALA A 13 -4.48 13.55 -0.98
CA ALA A 13 -4.58 12.22 -1.60
C ALA A 13 -3.24 11.74 -2.20
N ALA A 14 -2.43 12.67 -2.71
CA ALA A 14 -1.10 12.36 -3.23
C ALA A 14 -0.11 11.97 -2.14
N GLU A 15 -0.06 12.74 -1.06
CA GLU A 15 0.80 12.45 0.08
C GLU A 15 0.38 11.16 0.77
N VAL A 16 -0.92 10.86 0.88
CA VAL A 16 -1.43 9.56 1.35
C VAL A 16 -0.90 8.43 0.47
N SER A 17 -0.99 8.56 -0.85
CA SER A 17 -0.50 7.51 -1.75
C SER A 17 1.00 7.26 -1.61
N HIS A 18 1.81 8.32 -1.44
CA HIS A 18 3.25 8.20 -1.18
C HIS A 18 3.55 7.59 0.19
N ALA A 19 2.79 7.96 1.22
CA ALA A 19 2.92 7.40 2.56
C ALA A 19 2.62 5.89 2.56
N ILE A 20 1.57 5.46 1.84
CA ILE A 20 1.25 4.04 1.69
C ILE A 20 2.37 3.30 0.93
N VAL A 21 2.88 3.83 -0.18
CA VAL A 21 4.00 3.20 -0.92
C VAL A 21 5.23 3.04 0.00
N ARG A 22 5.57 4.07 0.77
CA ARG A 22 6.68 4.02 1.73
C ARG A 22 6.43 2.99 2.84
N ALA A 23 5.24 2.98 3.43
CA ALA A 23 4.91 2.05 4.49
C ALA A 23 4.94 0.59 4.00
N ALA A 24 4.40 0.33 2.81
CA ALA A 24 4.43 -0.99 2.19
C ALA A 24 5.86 -1.46 1.89
N TYR A 25 6.73 -0.55 1.44
CA TYR A 25 8.15 -0.86 1.21
C TYR A 25 8.91 -1.17 2.51
N LEU A 26 8.65 -0.41 3.58
CA LEU A 26 9.26 -0.66 4.89
C LEU A 26 8.75 -1.94 5.54
N GLY A 27 7.51 -2.33 5.22
CA GLY A 27 6.90 -3.54 5.75
C GLY A 27 6.67 -3.48 7.26
N GLU A 28 6.49 -4.65 7.85
CA GLU A 28 6.38 -4.80 9.31
C GLU A 28 7.76 -4.97 9.96
N PRO A 29 7.93 -4.60 11.24
CA PRO A 29 9.18 -4.85 11.95
C PRO A 29 9.52 -6.34 11.92
N HIS A 30 10.67 -6.69 11.33
CA HIS A 30 11.11 -8.09 11.13
C HIS A 30 10.16 -8.94 10.28
N GLY A 31 9.19 -8.33 9.60
CA GLY A 31 8.21 -9.01 8.77
C GLY A 31 8.36 -8.66 7.29
N ASP A 32 7.43 -9.17 6.50
CA ASP A 32 7.40 -8.95 5.06
C ASP A 32 6.97 -7.52 4.70
N GLY A 33 7.24 -7.15 3.44
CA GLY A 33 6.79 -5.91 2.82
C GLY A 33 6.23 -6.16 1.43
N VAL A 34 5.50 -5.18 0.89
CA VAL A 34 4.97 -5.23 -0.48
C VAL A 34 5.54 -4.07 -1.29
N HIS A 35 6.12 -4.40 -2.44
CA HIS A 35 6.64 -3.39 -3.34
C HIS A 35 5.57 -2.92 -4.33
N PHE A 36 5.23 -1.64 -4.24
CA PHE A 36 4.44 -0.95 -5.27
C PHE A 36 5.35 -0.20 -6.23
N LEU A 37 4.99 -0.14 -7.51
CA LEU A 37 5.71 0.62 -8.55
C LEU A 37 5.62 2.16 -8.37
N GLY A 38 5.13 2.66 -7.23
CA GLY A 38 4.88 4.07 -6.97
C GLY A 38 3.46 4.55 -7.33
N ALA A 39 3.14 5.76 -6.89
CA ALA A 39 1.85 6.40 -7.11
C ALA A 39 1.70 6.87 -8.57
N LEU A 40 0.79 6.27 -9.33
CA LEU A 40 0.39 6.73 -10.65
C LEU A 40 -0.63 7.87 -10.53
N ALA A 41 -0.57 8.82 -11.47
CA ALA A 41 -1.48 9.97 -11.53
C ALA A 41 -1.58 10.73 -10.19
N GLY A 42 -0.51 10.66 -9.39
CA GLY A 42 -0.39 11.34 -8.10
C GLY A 42 -1.39 10.91 -7.02
N LYS A 43 -2.20 9.85 -7.19
CA LYS A 43 -3.10 9.36 -6.12
C LYS A 43 -3.52 7.91 -6.25
N VAL A 44 -2.92 7.13 -7.15
CA VAL A 44 -3.33 5.74 -7.42
C VAL A 44 -2.16 4.79 -7.15
N LEU A 45 -2.36 3.80 -6.28
CA LEU A 45 -1.41 2.71 -6.07
C LEU A 45 -1.48 1.73 -7.25
N ARG A 46 -0.35 1.47 -7.91
CA ARG A 46 -0.29 0.52 -9.03
C ARG A 46 -0.06 -0.91 -8.56
N VAL A 47 -1.00 -1.79 -8.89
CA VAL A 47 -0.92 -3.22 -8.58
C VAL A 47 -0.60 -4.02 -9.84
N SER A 48 0.58 -4.64 -9.85
CA SER A 48 1.12 -5.45 -10.93
C SER A 48 1.83 -6.71 -10.38
N PRO A 49 1.06 -7.69 -9.86
CA PRO A 49 1.62 -8.92 -9.35
C PRO A 49 2.30 -9.73 -10.47
N PRO A 50 3.26 -10.61 -10.15
CA PRO A 50 3.83 -11.53 -11.13
C PRO A 50 2.76 -12.50 -11.63
N MET A 51 2.88 -12.90 -12.90
CA MET A 51 1.92 -13.83 -13.55
C MET A 51 1.95 -15.25 -12.96
N THR A 52 2.94 -15.55 -12.13
CA THR A 52 3.12 -16.83 -11.44
C THR A 52 2.56 -16.83 -10.01
N MET A 53 2.05 -15.69 -9.53
CA MET A 53 1.47 -15.58 -8.19
C MET A 53 0.27 -16.52 -8.05
N THR A 54 0.30 -17.34 -7.01
CA THR A 54 -0.83 -18.19 -6.61
C THR A 54 -1.92 -17.36 -5.93
N HIS A 55 -3.10 -17.95 -5.81
CA HIS A 55 -4.20 -17.30 -5.11
C HIS A 55 -3.89 -17.08 -3.61
N ASP A 56 -3.14 -17.98 -2.99
CA ASP A 56 -2.79 -17.87 -1.57
C ASP A 56 -1.76 -16.77 -1.34
N GLU A 57 -0.70 -16.69 -2.17
CA GLU A 57 0.26 -15.57 -2.13
C GLU A 57 -0.43 -14.21 -2.37
N ALA A 58 -1.42 -14.17 -3.28
CA ALA A 58 -2.21 -12.96 -3.52
C ALA A 58 -3.03 -12.56 -2.29
N ARG A 59 -3.63 -13.53 -1.58
CA ARG A 59 -4.36 -13.30 -0.33
C ARG A 59 -3.43 -12.76 0.75
N GLU A 60 -2.32 -13.44 1.00
CA GLU A 60 -1.32 -13.06 1.99
C GLU A 60 -0.78 -11.64 1.73
N SER A 61 -0.51 -11.32 0.45
CA SER A 61 -0.08 -9.99 0.04
C SER A 61 -1.13 -8.91 0.34
N LEU A 62 -2.41 -9.19 0.04
CA LEU A 62 -3.50 -8.25 0.31
C LEU A 62 -3.74 -8.07 1.82
N ASP A 63 -3.65 -9.14 2.60
CA ASP A 63 -3.77 -9.10 4.06
C ASP A 63 -2.63 -8.29 4.68
N LEU A 64 -1.40 -8.45 4.19
CA LEU A 64 -0.26 -7.64 4.60
C LEU A 64 -0.47 -6.15 4.26
N VAL A 65 -0.87 -5.84 3.02
CA VAL A 65 -1.17 -4.45 2.62
C VAL A 65 -2.26 -3.85 3.51
N TYR A 66 -3.33 -4.60 3.79
CA TYR A 66 -4.41 -4.14 4.64
C TYR A 66 -3.94 -3.81 6.05
N ARG A 67 -3.11 -4.66 6.66
CA ARG A 67 -2.53 -4.41 7.99
C ARG A 67 -1.65 -3.16 8.01
N ILE A 68 -0.73 -3.04 7.04
CA ILE A 68 0.16 -1.87 6.93
C ILE A 68 -0.65 -0.57 6.77
N VAL A 69 -1.63 -0.56 5.87
CA VAL A 69 -2.47 0.63 5.63
C VAL A 69 -3.32 0.97 6.85
N SER A 70 -3.83 -0.02 7.57
CA SER A 70 -4.60 0.18 8.81
C SER A 70 -3.76 0.79 9.94
N GLN A 71 -2.52 0.33 10.08
CA GLN A 71 -1.56 0.91 11.02
C GLN A 71 -1.22 2.35 10.65
N LEU A 72 -0.90 2.61 9.39
CA LEU A 72 -0.65 3.96 8.88
C LEU A 72 -1.85 4.87 9.14
N ALA A 73 -3.07 4.44 8.82
CA ALA A 73 -4.29 5.22 9.04
C ALA A 73 -4.48 5.61 10.52
N THR A 74 -4.04 4.78 11.46
CA THR A 74 -4.09 5.10 12.90
C THR A 74 -3.10 6.21 13.28
N SER A 75 -1.96 6.30 12.60
CA SER A 75 -0.97 7.37 12.81
C SER A 75 -1.33 8.71 12.15
N LEU A 76 -2.34 8.72 11.26
CA LEU A 76 -2.80 9.91 10.54
C LEU A 76 -4.04 10.57 11.18
N LYS A 77 -4.52 10.06 12.32
CA LYS A 77 -5.65 10.63 13.05
C LYS A 77 -5.26 11.84 13.87
#